data_AF-A0ABD0Q6M7-F1
#
_entry.id   AF-A0ABD0Q6M7-F1
#
_cell.length_a   1.000
_cell.length_b   1.000
_cell.length_c   1.000
_cell.angle_alpha   90.00
_cell.angle_beta   90.00
_cell.angle_gamma   90.00
#
_symmetry.space_group_name_H-M   'P 1'
#
loop_
_entity.id
_entity.type
_entity.pdbx_description
1 polymer ?
#
loop_
_entity_poly.entity_id
_entity_poly.type
_entity_poly.pdbx_seq_one_letter_code
_entity_poly.pdbx_strand_id
1 'polypeptide(L)'
;CNLAPLEDFADDVGLRSDFTTMNPSVIPRVYGGLRDERQRESFIRRLQQLNNSVLWIPAFMVKGGERHVEIVNELILKHNLKVRTAYPSLRLIHAVRG
;
A
#
# COMPACT_ATOMS: atom_id res chain seq x y z
N CYS A 1 0.26 6.25 8.97
CA CYS A 1 0.17 4.81 8.62
C CYS A 1 -1.06 4.54 7.75
N ASN A 2 -1.01 3.49 6.90
CA ASN A 2 -1.93 3.17 5.80
C ASN A 2 -1.80 4.06 4.54
N LEU A 3 -0.59 4.11 3.95
CA LEU A 3 -0.26 4.95 2.78
C LEU A 3 -0.70 6.42 2.86
N ALA A 4 -0.72 7.01 4.06
CA ALA A 4 -1.06 8.43 4.23
C ALA A 4 -0.29 9.31 3.22
N PRO A 5 -0.96 10.28 2.57
CA PRO A 5 -0.28 11.28 1.73
C PRO A 5 0.79 11.99 2.56
N LEU A 6 1.99 12.14 2.00
CA LEU A 6 3.14 12.74 2.70
C LEU A 6 3.30 14.24 2.39
N GLU A 7 2.38 14.84 1.64
CA GLU A 7 2.58 16.18 1.07
C GLU A 7 2.81 17.28 2.13
N ASP A 8 2.38 17.09 3.38
CA ASP A 8 2.54 18.07 4.47
C ASP A 8 3.49 17.64 5.62
N PHE A 9 4.12 16.45 5.56
CA PHE A 9 4.91 15.91 6.69
C PHE A 9 6.29 15.37 6.30
N ALA A 10 6.74 15.60 5.07
CA ALA A 10 8.01 15.06 4.58
C ALA A 10 9.25 15.52 5.40
N ASP A 11 9.18 16.67 6.05
CA ASP A 11 10.29 17.24 6.83
C ASP A 11 10.41 16.65 8.25
N ASP A 12 9.33 16.16 8.86
CA ASP A 12 9.33 15.71 10.28
C ASP A 12 9.35 14.18 10.47
N VAL A 13 8.95 13.41 9.45
CA VAL A 13 9.02 11.94 9.50
C VAL A 13 10.07 11.45 8.52
N GLY A 14 11.29 11.28 9.03
CA GLY A 14 12.47 10.85 8.28
C GLY A 14 12.13 9.81 7.20
N LEU A 15 12.59 10.11 5.98
CA LEU A 15 12.38 9.42 4.69
C LEU A 15 12.74 7.92 4.64
N ARG A 16 12.95 7.26 5.77
CA ARG A 16 13.30 5.83 5.89
C ARG A 16 12.33 5.12 6.83
N SER A 17 11.05 5.09 6.47
CA SER A 17 10.21 4.01 6.98
C SER A 17 10.53 2.78 6.13
N ASP A 18 11.45 1.93 6.60
CA ASP A 18 11.80 0.64 5.95
C ASP A 18 10.58 -0.31 5.83
N PHE A 19 9.45 0.11 6.42
CA PHE A 19 8.20 -0.62 6.52
C PHE A 19 7.00 0.35 6.49
N THR A 20 5.96 0.04 5.72
CA THR A 20 4.66 0.73 5.74
C THR A 20 3.53 -0.27 5.56
N THR A 21 2.34 0.06 6.07
CA THR A 21 1.15 -0.77 5.89
C THR A 21 0.24 -0.22 4.80
N MET A 22 -0.48 -1.10 4.10
CA MET A 22 -1.55 -0.76 3.16
C MET A 22 -2.72 -1.75 3.30
N ASN A 23 -3.75 -1.36 4.04
CA ASN A 23 -5.03 -2.05 4.00
C ASN A 23 -5.66 -1.87 2.61
N PRO A 24 -6.10 -2.95 1.92
CA PRO A 24 -6.73 -2.87 0.60
C PRO A 24 -7.90 -1.88 0.50
N SER A 25 -8.58 -1.56 1.62
CA SER A 25 -9.65 -0.55 1.63
C SER A 25 -9.19 0.86 1.24
N VAL A 26 -7.88 1.16 1.26
CA VAL A 26 -7.35 2.47 0.85
C VAL A 26 -7.61 2.74 -0.64
N ILE A 27 -7.65 1.68 -1.46
CA ILE A 27 -7.87 1.77 -2.90
C ILE A 27 -9.22 2.43 -3.22
N PRO A 28 -10.37 1.91 -2.74
CA PRO A 28 -11.65 2.57 -2.96
C PRO A 28 -11.83 3.87 -2.15
N ARG A 29 -11.25 3.98 -0.94
CA ARG A 29 -11.53 5.10 -0.03
C ARG A 29 -10.73 6.37 -0.32
N VAL A 30 -9.48 6.22 -0.76
CA VAL A 30 -8.54 7.35 -0.96
C VAL A 30 -8.26 7.54 -2.46
N TYR A 31 -8.07 6.45 -3.19
CA TYR A 31 -7.72 6.48 -4.62
C TYR A 31 -8.90 6.21 -5.55
N GLY A 32 -10.14 6.36 -5.07
CA GLY A 32 -11.37 6.24 -5.88
C GLY A 32 -11.51 4.91 -6.64
N GLY A 33 -10.89 3.85 -6.13
CA GLY A 33 -10.86 2.54 -6.78
C GLY A 33 -9.94 2.47 -8.00
N LEU A 34 -9.04 3.43 -8.18
CA LEU A 34 -8.13 3.57 -9.33
C LEU A 34 -8.87 3.69 -10.67
N ARG A 35 -10.08 4.27 -10.65
CA ARG A 35 -10.93 4.44 -11.83
C ARG A 35 -10.51 5.64 -12.70
N ASP A 36 -10.03 6.70 -12.06
CA ASP A 36 -9.51 7.91 -12.73
C ASP A 36 -7.99 7.82 -12.91
N GLU A 37 -7.49 8.26 -14.06
CA GLU A 37 -6.05 8.25 -14.39
C GLU A 37 -5.22 9.01 -13.35
N ARG A 38 -5.67 10.19 -12.92
CA ARG A 38 -4.94 11.02 -11.96
C ARG A 38 -4.81 10.32 -10.61
N GLN A 39 -5.85 9.60 -10.20
CA GLN A 39 -5.81 8.80 -8.97
C GLN A 39 -4.84 7.63 -9.10
N ARG A 40 -4.81 6.98 -10.27
CA ARG A 40 -3.85 5.91 -10.56
C ARG A 40 -2.41 6.43 -10.58
N GLU A 41 -2.15 7.54 -11.26
CA GLU A 41 -0.83 8.18 -11.30
C GLU A 41 -0.36 8.63 -9.92
N SER A 42 -1.25 9.25 -9.12
CA SER A 42 -0.97 9.63 -7.74
C SER A 42 -0.60 8.41 -6.89
N PHE A 43 -1.33 7.30 -7.05
CA PHE A 43 -1.03 6.05 -6.36
C PHE A 43 0.31 5.45 -6.78
N ILE A 44 0.62 5.42 -8.07
CA ILE A 44 1.92 4.96 -8.59
C ILE A 44 3.05 5.81 -8.03
N ARG A 45 2.91 7.15 -8.03
CA ARG A 45 3.89 8.07 -7.42
C ARG A 45 4.09 7.76 -5.94
N ARG A 46 3.01 7.49 -5.20
CA ARG A 46 3.11 7.12 -3.79
C ARG A 46 3.88 5.82 -3.58
N LEU A 47 3.65 4.81 -4.41
CA LEU A 47 4.39 3.54 -4.39
C LEU A 47 5.86 3.72 -4.78
N GLN A 48 6.17 4.56 -5.77
CA GLN A 48 7.54 4.91 -6.16
C GLN A 48 8.33 5.52 -5.01
N GLN A 49 7.71 6.40 -4.23
CA GLN A 49 8.32 7.03 -3.06
C GLN A 49 8.69 6.01 -1.95
N LEU A 50 8.08 4.82 -1.93
CA LEU A 50 8.44 3.78 -0.97
C LEU A 50 9.80 3.14 -1.28
N ASN A 51 10.28 3.24 -2.53
CA ASN A 51 11.57 2.68 -2.94
C ASN A 51 11.76 1.25 -2.40
N ASN A 52 12.86 0.94 -1.71
CA ASN A 52 13.19 -0.41 -1.19
C ASN A 52 12.46 -0.80 0.11
N SER A 53 11.51 0.00 0.58
CA SER A 53 10.74 -0.29 1.79
C SER A 53 9.83 -1.51 1.62
N VAL A 54 9.43 -2.09 2.75
CA VAL A 54 8.44 -3.16 2.80
C VAL A 54 7.03 -2.56 2.83
N LEU A 55 6.20 -2.92 1.86
CA LEU A 55 4.76 -2.67 1.82
C LEU A 55 4.01 -3.88 2.37
N TRP A 56 3.50 -3.76 3.58
CA TRP A 56 2.78 -4.81 4.27
C TRP A 56 1.27 -4.71 4.01
N ILE A 57 0.71 -5.74 3.36
CA ILE A 57 -0.65 -5.72 2.81
C ILE A 57 -1.47 -6.84 3.47
N PRO A 58 -2.35 -6.54 4.44
CA PRO A 58 -3.20 -7.54 5.05
C PRO A 58 -4.36 -7.94 4.11
N ALA A 59 -4.04 -8.75 3.10
CA ALA A 59 -4.91 -9.08 1.98
C ALA A 59 -6.16 -9.90 2.36
N PHE A 60 -6.10 -10.63 3.48
CA PHE A 60 -7.13 -11.60 3.88
C PHE A 60 -8.11 -11.07 4.93
N MET A 61 -8.06 -9.77 5.25
CA MET A 61 -8.85 -9.19 6.34
C MET A 61 -10.28 -8.80 5.96
N VAL A 62 -10.55 -8.58 4.67
CA VAL A 62 -11.81 -8.01 4.19
C VAL A 62 -12.23 -8.76 2.92
N LYS A 63 -13.49 -9.19 2.85
CA LYS A 63 -14.07 -9.78 1.62
C LYS A 63 -13.93 -8.78 0.45
N GLY A 64 -13.44 -9.23 -0.70
CA GLY A 64 -13.22 -8.37 -1.86
C GLY A 64 -11.90 -7.58 -1.83
N GLY A 65 -11.07 -7.76 -0.79
CA GLY A 65 -9.75 -7.15 -0.69
C GLY A 65 -8.76 -7.72 -1.71
N GLU A 66 -8.95 -8.97 -2.12
CA GLU A 66 -8.09 -9.70 -3.04
C GLU A 66 -7.93 -9.00 -4.40
N ARG A 67 -9.03 -8.49 -4.98
CA ARG A 67 -9.00 -7.78 -6.26
C ARG A 67 -8.19 -6.48 -6.18
N HIS A 68 -8.29 -5.77 -5.07
CA HIS A 68 -7.49 -4.57 -4.87
C HIS A 68 -6.00 -4.91 -4.71
N VAL A 69 -5.68 -6.02 -4.04
CA VAL A 69 -4.30 -6.48 -3.91
C VAL A 69 -3.70 -6.89 -5.26
N GLU A 70 -4.48 -7.58 -6.10
CA GLU A 70 -4.07 -7.97 -7.45
C GLU A 70 -3.70 -6.75 -8.30
N ILE A 71 -4.59 -5.75 -8.37
CA ILE A 71 -4.33 -4.50 -9.11
C ILE A 71 -3.06 -3.80 -8.59
N VAL A 72 -2.84 -3.77 -7.28
CA VAL A 72 -1.63 -3.16 -6.71
C VAL A 72 -0.38 -3.91 -7.14
N ASN A 73 -0.40 -5.25 -7.14
CA ASN A 73 0.72 -6.05 -7.62
C ASN A 73 1.00 -5.83 -9.11
N GLU A 74 -0.05 -5.79 -9.93
CA GLU A 74 0.08 -5.51 -11.36
C GLU A 74 0.76 -4.14 -11.60
N LEU A 75 0.39 -3.11 -10.85
CA LEU A 75 1.01 -1.79 -10.96
C LEU A 75 2.48 -1.81 -10.53
N ILE A 76 2.81 -2.51 -9.45
CA ILE A 76 4.20 -2.67 -8.99
C ILE A 76 5.05 -3.33 -10.08
N LEU A 77 4.55 -4.43 -10.67
CA LEU A 77 5.24 -5.16 -11.74
C LEU A 77 5.35 -4.35 -13.01
N LYS A 78 4.22 -3.79 -13.50
CA LYS A 78 4.14 -3.02 -14.75
C LYS A 78 5.06 -1.80 -14.77
N HIS A 79 5.22 -1.15 -13.62
CA HIS A 79 6.06 0.04 -13.48
C HIS A 79 7.46 -0.25 -12.91
N ASN A 80 7.82 -1.53 -12.71
CA ASN A 80 9.10 -1.97 -12.17
C ASN A 80 9.47 -1.24 -10.85
N LEU A 81 8.49 -1.15 -9.95
CA LEU A 81 8.65 -0.44 -8.68
C LEU A 81 9.50 -1.26 -7.70
N LYS A 82 10.48 -0.63 -7.04
CA LYS A 82 11.44 -1.30 -6.15
C LYS A 82 10.90 -1.67 -4.76
N VAL A 83 9.59 -1.65 -4.59
CA VAL A 83 8.93 -1.91 -3.30
C VAL A 83 8.82 -3.42 -3.05
N ARG A 84 9.12 -3.85 -1.82
CA ARG A 84 8.99 -5.25 -1.42
C ARG A 84 7.62 -5.47 -0.79
N THR A 85 6.83 -6.39 -1.32
CA THR A 85 5.50 -6.69 -0.75
C THR A 85 5.58 -7.80 0.29
N ALA A 86 4.80 -7.66 1.37
CA ALA A 86 4.66 -8.67 2.41
C ALA A 86 3.18 -8.92 2.71
N TYR A 87 2.77 -10.19 2.71
CA TYR A 87 1.39 -10.64 2.88
C TYR A 87 1.25 -11.44 4.17
N PRO A 88 0.86 -10.82 5.30
CA PRO A 88 0.65 -11.53 6.55
C PRO A 88 -0.46 -12.58 6.40
N SER A 89 -0.24 -13.75 7.00
CA SER A 89 -1.27 -14.78 7.10
C SER A 89 -2.31 -14.41 8.18
N LEU A 90 -3.49 -15.03 8.10
CA LEU A 90 -4.53 -14.89 9.12
C LEU A 90 -4.07 -15.33 10.53
N ARG A 91 -3.03 -16.16 10.63
CA ARG A 91 -2.49 -16.59 11.93
C ARG A 91 -1.66 -15.49 12.61
N LEU A 92 -0.85 -14.78 11.84
CA LEU A 92 0.03 -13.72 12.35
C LEU A 92 -0.75 -12.52 12.90
N ILE A 93 -1.86 -12.16 12.24
CA ILE A 93 -2.72 -11.04 12.64
C ILE A 93 -3.52 -11.30 13.94
N HIS A 94 -3.84 -12.55 14.27
CA HIS A 94 -4.55 -12.89 15.50
C HIS A 94 -3.61 -12.87 16.70
N ALA A 95 -2.33 -13.18 16.49
CA ALA A 95 -1.30 -13.14 17.54
C ALA A 95 -0.99 -11.72 18.04
N VAL A 96 -1.25 -10.68 17.24
CA VAL A 96 -1.01 -9.26 17.60
C VAL A 96 -2.26 -8.54 18.15
N ARG A 97 -3.36 -9.27 18.36
CA ARG A 97 -4.59 -8.76 18.97
C ARG A 97 -4.77 -9.19 20.44
N GLY A 98 -3.73 -9.80 21.03
CA GLY A 98 -3.67 -10.16 22.45
C GLY A 98 -3.29 -8.99 23.32
#